data_AF-A0A381VQH3-F1
#
_entry.id   AF-A0A381VQH3-F1
#
_cell.length_a   1.000
_cell.length_b   1.000
_cell.length_c   1.000
_cell.angle_alpha   90.00
_cell.angle_beta   90.00
_cell.angle_gamma   90.00
#
_symmetry.space_group_name_H-M   'P 1'
#
loop_
_entity.id
_entity.type
_entity.pdbx_description
1 polymer ?
#
loop_
_entity_poly.entity_id
_entity_poly.type
_entity_poly.pdbx_seq_one_letter_code
_entity_poly.pdbx_strand_id
1 'polypeptide(L)'
;VVNKNAPGTESNLAQARQRSVMAHRILVKLKEMGLPENLDEELSRLCTDLGDIWSAQLVLTEKLSQFLNEENEWNIVGDCLADMKSHIEHITWHAESVIEPIESIAEYAYGISENA
;
A
#
# COMPACT_ATOMS: atom_id res chain seq x y z
N VAL A 1 27.84 7.17 -20.13
CA VAL A 1 26.83 6.10 -20.09
C VAL A 1 26.29 6.06 -18.69
N VAL A 2 25.09 6.58 -18.45
CA VAL A 2 24.44 6.50 -17.13
C VAL A 2 24.17 5.02 -16.88
N ASN A 3 24.79 4.46 -15.83
CA ASN A 3 24.57 3.08 -15.43
C ASN A 3 23.11 2.96 -14.98
N LYS A 4 22.26 2.34 -15.81
CA LYS A 4 20.82 2.19 -15.57
C LYS A 4 20.50 1.13 -14.49
N ASN A 5 21.52 0.47 -13.95
CA ASN A 5 21.38 -0.56 -12.92
C ASN A 5 21.97 -0.06 -11.59
N ALA A 6 21.43 1.05 -11.08
CA ALA A 6 21.65 1.40 -9.68
C ALA A 6 20.85 0.40 -8.81
N PRO A 7 21.45 -0.16 -7.73
CA PRO A 7 20.81 -1.20 -6.92
C PRO A 7 19.45 -0.78 -6.33
N GLY A 8 19.20 0.52 -6.16
CA GLY A 8 17.88 1.04 -5.74
C GLY A 8 16.78 0.98 -6.82
N THR A 9 17.13 0.97 -8.11
CA THR A 9 16.14 1.03 -9.20
C THR A 9 15.40 -0.30 -9.36
N GLU A 10 16.08 -1.44 -9.26
CA GLU A 10 15.42 -2.74 -9.35
C GLU A 10 14.56 -3.06 -8.11
N SER A 11 15.02 -2.68 -6.92
CA SER A 11 14.24 -2.79 -5.68
C SER A 11 12.94 -1.98 -5.75
N ASN A 12 13.03 -0.73 -6.19
CA ASN A 12 11.86 0.14 -6.37
C ASN A 12 10.89 -0.39 -7.44
N LEU A 13 11.41 -0.99 -8.52
CA LEU A 13 10.57 -1.63 -9.54
C LEU A 13 9.89 -2.89 -9.02
N ALA A 14 10.57 -3.70 -8.20
CA ALA A 14 9.97 -4.87 -7.57
C ALA A 14 8.83 -4.48 -6.62
N GLN A 15 9.04 -3.45 -5.81
CA GLN A 15 8.00 -2.90 -4.92
C GLN A 15 6.79 -2.37 -5.70
N ALA A 16 7.03 -1.58 -6.75
CA ALA A 16 5.95 -1.06 -7.61
C ALA A 16 5.13 -2.18 -8.26
N ARG A 17 5.79 -3.27 -8.68
CA ARG A 17 5.11 -4.47 -9.22
C ARG A 17 4.26 -5.15 -8.18
N GLN A 18 4.78 -5.36 -6.97
CA GLN A 18 4.03 -6.00 -5.89
C GLN A 18 2.79 -5.19 -5.50
N ARG A 19 2.93 -3.86 -5.36
CA ARG A 19 1.79 -2.95 -5.15
C ARG A 19 0.73 -3.10 -6.23
N SER A 20 1.14 -3.07 -7.51
CA SER A 20 0.22 -3.20 -8.63
C SER A 20 -0.51 -4.55 -8.63
N VAL A 21 0.18 -5.64 -8.27
CA VAL A 21 -0.44 -6.96 -8.12
C VAL A 21 -1.49 -6.96 -7.01
N MET A 22 -1.20 -6.34 -5.86
CA MET A 22 -2.17 -6.26 -4.76
C MET A 22 -3.41 -5.46 -5.18
N ALA A 23 -3.23 -4.25 -5.71
CA ALA A 23 -4.31 -3.40 -6.20
C ALA A 23 -5.18 -4.13 -7.23
N HIS A 24 -4.56 -4.82 -8.19
CA HIS A 24 -5.28 -5.57 -9.22
C HIS A 24 -6.09 -6.74 -8.64
N ARG A 25 -5.58 -7.45 -7.64
CA ARG A 25 -6.32 -8.56 -7.00
C ARG A 25 -7.58 -8.06 -6.27
N ILE A 26 -7.52 -6.90 -5.63
CA ILE A 26 -8.68 -6.26 -4.98
C ILE A 26 -9.72 -5.87 -6.04
N LEU A 27 -9.26 -5.22 -7.12
CA LEU A 27 -10.10 -4.86 -8.27
C LEU A 27 -10.84 -6.07 -8.83
N VAL A 28 -10.10 -7.13 -9.16
CA VAL A 28 -10.67 -8.36 -9.75
C VAL A 28 -11.71 -8.96 -8.82
N LYS A 29 -11.42 -9.11 -7.52
CA LYS A 29 -12.38 -9.65 -6.55
C LYS A 29 -13.70 -8.89 -6.56
N LEU A 30 -13.67 -7.56 -6.49
CA LEU A 30 -14.88 -6.75 -6.39
C LEU A 30 -15.65 -6.69 -7.72
N LYS A 31 -14.95 -6.65 -8.86
CA LYS A 31 -15.59 -6.72 -10.19
C LYS A 31 -16.21 -8.09 -10.48
N GLU A 32 -15.57 -9.19 -10.07
CA GLU A 32 -16.13 -10.54 -10.18
C GLU A 32 -17.37 -10.72 -9.29
N MET A 33 -17.47 -9.99 -8.18
CA MET A 33 -18.67 -9.92 -7.34
C MET A 33 -19.77 -9.03 -7.91
N GLY A 34 -19.55 -8.38 -9.06
CA GLY A 34 -20.53 -7.54 -9.72
C GLY A 34 -20.65 -6.12 -9.16
N LEU A 35 -19.58 -5.58 -8.54
CA LEU A 35 -19.58 -4.19 -8.09
C LEU A 35 -19.92 -3.26 -9.28
N PRO A 36 -20.94 -2.39 -9.14
CA PRO A 36 -21.45 -1.61 -10.26
C PRO A 36 -20.49 -0.48 -10.64
N GLU A 37 -20.56 -0.06 -11.91
CA GLU A 37 -19.66 0.95 -12.49
C GLU A 37 -19.76 2.33 -11.82
N ASN A 38 -20.87 2.64 -11.16
CA ASN A 38 -21.01 3.90 -10.43
C ASN A 38 -20.16 3.98 -9.15
N LEU A 39 -19.49 2.89 -8.75
CA LEU A 39 -18.52 2.85 -7.65
C LEU A 39 -17.07 2.73 -8.16
N ASP A 40 -16.82 2.95 -9.45
CA ASP A 40 -15.48 2.75 -10.03
C ASP A 40 -14.45 3.75 -9.53
N GLU A 41 -14.87 4.95 -9.15
CA GLU A 41 -14.00 5.96 -8.55
C GLU A 41 -13.55 5.56 -7.15
N GLU A 42 -14.48 5.12 -6.31
CA GLU A 42 -14.23 4.58 -4.97
C GLU A 42 -13.37 3.33 -5.08
N LEU A 43 -13.69 2.42 -6.00
CA LEU A 43 -12.93 1.19 -6.23
C LEU A 43 -11.49 1.48 -6.67
N SER A 44 -11.28 2.46 -7.54
CA SER A 44 -9.94 2.88 -7.96
C SER A 44 -9.13 3.42 -6.78
N ARG A 45 -9.73 4.27 -5.94
CA ARG A 45 -9.10 4.82 -4.72
C ARG A 45 -8.78 3.71 -3.72
N LEU A 46 -9.75 2.85 -3.43
CA LEU A 46 -9.60 1.67 -2.57
C LEU A 46 -8.42 0.78 -3.01
N CYS A 47 -8.35 0.43 -4.30
CA CYS A 47 -7.29 -0.44 -4.83
C CYS A 47 -5.91 0.19 -4.70
N THR A 48 -5.82 1.50 -4.97
CA THR A 48 -4.58 2.27 -4.86
C THR A 48 -4.12 2.32 -3.41
N ASP A 49 -4.97 2.83 -2.52
CA ASP A 49 -4.61 3.06 -1.12
C ASP A 49 -4.30 1.76 -0.39
N LEU A 50 -5.11 0.70 -0.56
CA LEU A 50 -4.81 -0.60 0.06
C LEU A 50 -3.55 -1.24 -0.51
N GLY A 51 -3.26 -1.05 -1.80
CA GLY A 51 -2.02 -1.51 -2.41
C GLY A 51 -0.80 -0.79 -1.85
N ASP A 52 -0.86 0.53 -1.70
CA ASP A 52 0.20 1.36 -1.15
C ASP A 52 0.42 1.11 0.35
N ILE A 53 -0.65 1.02 1.14
CA ILE A 53 -0.59 0.67 2.58
C ILE A 53 0.11 -0.67 2.75
N TRP A 54 -0.33 -1.71 2.04
CA TRP A 54 0.25 -3.05 2.14
C TRP A 54 1.75 -3.04 1.78
N SER A 55 2.13 -2.37 0.69
CA SER A 55 3.51 -2.26 0.25
C SER A 55 4.38 -1.48 1.25
N ALA A 56 3.87 -0.37 1.78
CA ALA A 56 4.59 0.46 2.75
C ALA A 56 4.77 -0.25 4.10
N GLN A 57 3.81 -1.08 4.52
CA GLN A 57 3.93 -1.92 5.71
C GLN A 57 5.03 -2.98 5.58
N LEU A 58 5.20 -3.58 4.39
CA LEU A 58 6.31 -4.51 4.15
C LEU A 58 7.67 -3.82 4.33
N VAL A 59 7.83 -2.63 3.74
CA VAL A 59 9.10 -1.89 3.88
C VAL A 59 9.32 -1.40 5.31
N LEU A 60 8.27 -0.96 6.01
CA LEU A 60 8.38 -0.62 7.43
C LEU A 60 8.87 -1.82 8.25
N THR A 61 8.38 -3.02 7.95
CA THR A 61 8.82 -4.27 8.61
C THR A 61 10.28 -4.60 8.31
N GLU A 62 10.74 -4.38 7.07
CA GLU A 62 12.14 -4.52 6.68
C GLU A 62 13.03 -3.52 7.43
N LYS A 63 12.60 -2.26 7.53
CA LYS A 63 13.33 -1.20 8.25
C LYS A 63 13.41 -1.45 9.75
N LEU A 64 12.35 -1.94 10.36
CA LEU A 64 12.38 -2.42 11.76
C LEU A 64 13.37 -3.57 11.93
N SER A 65 13.44 -4.49 10.97
CA SER A 65 14.39 -5.59 11.01
C SER A 65 15.84 -5.09 10.87
N GLN A 66 16.09 -4.11 9.99
CA GLN A 66 17.41 -3.46 9.86
C GLN A 66 17.82 -2.78 11.16
N PHE A 67 16.93 -1.96 11.72
CA PHE A 67 17.14 -1.24 12.98
C PHE A 67 17.56 -2.16 14.14
N LEU A 68 17.02 -3.38 14.21
CA LEU A 68 17.33 -4.34 15.27
C LEU A 68 18.63 -5.14 15.05
N ASN A 69 19.14 -5.21 13.81
CA ASN A 69 20.26 -6.07 13.44
C ASN A 69 21.53 -5.30 13.06
N GLU A 70 21.45 -3.99 12.82
CA GLU A 70 22.60 -3.16 12.47
C GLU A 70 23.51 -2.88 13.68
N GLU A 71 24.77 -2.53 13.39
CA GLU A 71 25.75 -2.17 14.42
C GLU A 71 25.27 -0.98 15.25
N ASN A 72 25.71 -0.90 16.51
CA ASN A 72 25.31 0.14 17.46
C ASN A 72 25.97 1.50 17.16
N GLU A 73 25.81 1.99 15.93
CA GLU A 73 26.24 3.32 15.50
C GLU A 73 25.05 4.28 15.44
N TRP A 74 25.15 5.41 16.15
CA TRP A 74 24.03 6.35 16.30
C TRP A 74 23.58 7.02 14.98
N ASN A 75 24.50 7.19 14.01
CA ASN A 75 24.19 7.66 12.66
C ASN A 75 23.26 6.67 11.93
N ILE A 76 23.58 5.37 11.99
CA ILE A 76 22.78 4.31 11.36
C ILE A 76 21.39 4.24 12.00
N VAL A 77 21.33 4.31 13.34
CA VAL A 77 20.08 4.41 14.10
C VAL A 77 19.24 5.61 13.65
N GLY A 78 19.87 6.78 13.48
CA GLY A 78 19.21 8.00 13.03
C GLY A 78 18.59 7.86 11.63
N ASP A 79 19.34 7.29 10.69
CA ASP A 79 18.88 7.07 9.31
C ASP A 79 17.70 6.07 9.29
N CYS A 80 17.79 4.97 10.04
CA CYS A 80 16.70 4.01 10.18
C CYS A 80 15.42 4.65 10.74
N LEU A 81 15.52 5.51 11.77
CA LEU A 81 14.37 6.20 12.35
C LEU A 81 13.73 7.19 11.37
N ALA A 82 14.55 7.92 10.59
CA ALA A 82 14.07 8.86 9.58
C ALA A 82 13.31 8.14 8.45
N ASP A 83 13.84 7.01 7.96
CA ASP A 83 13.18 6.16 6.97
C ASP A 83 11.83 5.64 7.50
N MET A 84 11.82 5.07 8.71
CA MET A 84 10.59 4.56 9.32
C MET A 84 9.52 5.65 9.49
N LYS A 85 9.91 6.86 9.92
CA LYS A 85 8.99 8.00 9.99
C LYS A 85 8.36 8.30 8.62
N SER A 86 9.17 8.35 7.55
CA SER A 86 8.66 8.62 6.20
C SER A 86 7.66 7.54 5.75
N HIS A 87 7.93 6.26 6.05
CA HIS A 87 7.00 5.17 5.74
C HIS A 87 5.70 5.25 6.56
N ILE A 88 5.78 5.61 7.84
CA ILE A 88 4.61 5.81 8.70
C ILE A 88 3.76 6.98 8.18
N GLU A 89 4.37 8.11 7.83
CA GLU A 89 3.64 9.25 7.27
C GLU A 89 2.93 8.89 5.95
N HIS A 90 3.59 8.10 5.09
CA HIS A 90 2.99 7.61 3.85
C HIS A 90 1.81 6.66 4.10
N ILE A 91 1.93 5.73 5.06
CA ILE A 91 0.83 4.86 5.48
C ILE A 91 -0.33 5.68 6.03
N THR A 92 -0.07 6.65 6.89
CA THR A 92 -1.10 7.51 7.49
C THR A 92 -1.90 8.23 6.41
N TRP A 93 -1.24 8.81 5.41
CA TRP A 93 -1.91 9.51 4.31
C TRP A 93 -2.88 8.59 3.55
N HIS A 94 -2.44 7.39 3.17
CA HIS A 94 -3.31 6.44 2.50
C HIS A 94 -4.39 5.85 3.43
N ALA A 95 -4.08 5.65 4.71
CA ALA A 95 -5.04 5.15 5.69
C ALA A 95 -6.16 6.14 5.97
N GLU A 96 -5.90 7.45 5.86
CA GLU A 96 -6.93 8.49 5.91
C GLU A 96 -7.76 8.52 4.61
N SER A 97 -7.10 8.44 3.45
CA SER A 97 -7.75 8.47 2.13
C SER A 97 -8.71 7.28 1.90
N VAL A 98 -8.35 6.10 2.40
CA VAL A 98 -9.06 4.85 2.08
C VAL A 98 -10.38 4.66 2.82
N ILE A 99 -10.64 5.44 3.87
CA ILE A 99 -11.81 5.26 4.75
C ILE A 99 -13.12 5.41 3.96
N GLU A 100 -13.30 6.51 3.23
CA GLU A 100 -14.54 6.77 2.49
C GLU A 100 -14.80 5.72 1.38
N PRO A 101 -13.80 5.32 0.56
CA PRO A 101 -13.96 4.20 -0.36
C PRO A 101 -14.36 2.87 0.31
N ILE A 102 -13.81 2.56 1.49
CA ILE A 102 -14.19 1.37 2.26
C ILE A 102 -15.66 1.46 2.68
N GLU A 103 -16.07 2.59 3.23
CA GLU A 103 -17.45 2.82 3.68
C GLU A 103 -18.43 2.68 2.51
N SER A 104 -18.21 3.40 1.41
CA SER A 104 -19.06 3.38 0.22
C SER A 104 -19.23 1.96 -0.37
N ILE A 105 -18.14 1.19 -0.46
CA ILE A 105 -18.18 -0.18 -0.99
C ILE A 105 -18.81 -1.16 0.02
N ALA A 106 -18.58 -0.97 1.32
CA ALA A 106 -19.18 -1.78 2.36
C ALA A 106 -20.71 -1.56 2.45
N GLU A 107 -21.16 -0.31 2.36
CA GLU A 107 -22.59 0.03 2.31
C GLU A 107 -23.29 -0.66 1.15
N TYR A 108 -22.70 -0.64 -0.05
CA TYR A 108 -23.21 -1.40 -1.19
C TYR A 108 -23.29 -2.90 -0.89
N ALA A 109 -22.23 -3.49 -0.34
CA ALA A 109 -22.18 -4.92 -0.04
C ALA A 109 -23.27 -5.33 0.97
N TYR A 110 -23.49 -4.53 2.02
CA TYR A 110 -24.58 -4.75 2.97
C TYR A 110 -25.95 -4.63 2.30
N GLY A 111 -26.15 -3.60 1.47
CA GLY A 111 -27.40 -3.41 0.73
C GLY A 111 -27.74 -4.57 -0.20
N ILE A 112 -26.75 -5.24 -0.80
CA ILE A 112 -26.99 -6.48 -1.56
C ILE A 112 -27.37 -7.64 -0.63
N SER A 113 -26.67 -7.79 0.51
CA SER A 113 -26.93 -8.88 1.45
C SER A 113 -28.32 -8.81 2.10
N GLU A 114 -28.85 -7.62 2.34
CA GLU A 114 -30.19 -7.45 2.92
C GLU A 114 -31.33 -7.73 1.92
N ASN A 115 -31.03 -7.66 0.62
CA ASN A 115 -31.97 -7.87 -0.48
C ASN A 115 -31.86 -9.26 -1.14
N ALA A 116 -31.02 -10.15 -0.60
CA ALA A 116 -30.79 -11.52 -1.06
C ALA A 116 -31.63 -12.55 -0.29
#